data_AF-A0A836RFK9-F1
#
_entry.id   AF-A0A836RFK9-F1
#
_cell.length_a   1.000
_cell.length_b   1.000
_cell.length_c   1.000
_cell.angle_alpha   90.00
_cell.angle_beta   90.00
_cell.angle_gamma   90.00
#
_symmetry.space_group_name_H-M   'P 1'
#
loop_
_entity.id
_entity.type
_entity.pdbx_description
1 polymer ?
#
loop_
_entity_poly.entity_id
_entity_poly.type
_entity_poly.pdbx_seq_one_letter_code
_entity_poly.pdbx_strand_id
1 'polypeptide(L)' 'MAMTDPIADMLTRIRNASSARKKEVSMPSSKMKLRIAKILKEEGFIEDYSFKEDNKQGIL' A
#
# COMPACT_ATOMS: atom_id res chain seq x y z
N MET A 1 -10.74 0.45 -16.45
CA MET A 1 -10.98 1.58 -15.52
C MET A 1 -9.67 2.35 -15.40
N ALA A 2 -9.67 3.65 -15.72
CA ALA A 2 -8.51 4.49 -15.49
C ALA A 2 -8.32 4.64 -13.97
N MET A 3 -7.11 4.38 -13.47
CA MET A 3 -6.77 4.67 -12.07
C MET A 3 -6.64 6.19 -11.94
N THR A 4 -7.74 6.85 -11.55
CA THR A 4 -7.78 8.29 -11.35
C THR A 4 -7.13 8.72 -10.05
N ASP A 5 -7.16 7.87 -9.02
CA ASP A 5 -6.52 8.15 -7.73
C ASP A 5 -5.77 6.92 -7.18
N PRO A 6 -4.42 6.90 -7.31
CA PRO A 6 -3.58 5.84 -6.76
C PRO A 6 -3.57 5.75 -5.23
N ILE A 7 -3.92 6.81 -4.50
CA ILE A 7 -3.95 6.84 -3.03
C ILE A 7 -5.27 6.25 -2.55
N ALA A 8 -6.39 6.66 -3.13
CA ALA A 8 -7.69 6.06 -2.84
C ALA A 8 -7.69 4.56 -3.14
N ASP A 9 -7.05 4.14 -4.24
CA ASP A 9 -6.85 2.72 -4.56
C ASP A 9 -6.03 1.99 -3.48
N MET A 10 -4.93 2.57 -2.99
CA MET A 10 -4.13 2.01 -1.89
C MET A 10 -4.96 1.79 -0.62
N LEU A 11 -5.68 2.82 -0.15
CA LEU A 11 -6.48 2.73 1.06
C LEU A 11 -7.63 1.73 0.91
N THR A 12 -8.24 1.67 -0.27
CA THR A 12 -9.30 0.70 -0.59
C THR A 12 -8.77 -0.73 -0.55
N ARG A 13 -7.57 -0.99 -1.08
CA ARG A 13 -6.92 -2.30 -1.03
C ARG A 13 -6.62 -2.73 0.40
N ILE A 14 -6.09 -1.84 1.23
CA ILE A 14 -5.80 -2.11 2.65
C ILE A 14 -7.08 -2.47 3.39
N ARG A 15 -8.14 -1.66 3.24
CA ARG A 15 -9.44 -1.92 3.86
C ARG A 15 -9.99 -3.28 3.44
N ASN A 16 -10.00 -3.56 2.13
CA ASN A 16 -10.54 -4.81 1.62
C ASN A 16 -9.71 -6.03 2.07
N ALA A 17 -8.39 -5.90 2.17
CA ALA A 17 -7.51 -6.94 2.70
C ALA A 17 -7.82 -7.22 4.19
N SER A 18 -7.99 -6.17 4.99
CA SER A 18 -8.40 -6.28 6.40
C SER A 18 -9.77 -6.95 6.55
N SER A 19 -10.77 -6.52 5.79
CA SER A 19 -12.10 -7.16 5.80
C SER A 19 -12.06 -8.63 5.36
N ALA A 20 -11.19 -8.98 4.41
CA ALA A 20 -10.96 -10.35 3.96
C ALA A 20 -10.01 -11.15 4.88
N ARG A 21 -9.57 -10.58 6.01
CA ARG A 21 -8.62 -11.18 6.96
C ARG A 21 -7.32 -11.65 6.31
N LYS A 22 -6.87 -10.96 5.26
CA LYS A 22 -5.56 -11.20 4.64
C LYS A 22 -4.47 -10.58 5.50
N LYS A 23 -3.37 -11.31 5.69
CA LYS A 23 -2.20 -10.85 6.46
C LYS A 23 -1.37 -9.81 5.72
N GLU A 24 -1.37 -9.86 4.39
CA GLU A 24 -0.56 -8.99 3.53
C GLU A 24 -1.34 -8.57 2.28
N VAL A 25 -0.96 -7.43 1.72
CA VAL A 25 -1.49 -6.91 0.45
C VAL A 25 -0.34 -6.27 -0.32
N SER A 26 -0.28 -6.55 -1.62
CA SER A 26 0.73 -5.97 -2.51
C SER A 26 0.09 -5.01 -3.52
N MET A 27 0.81 -3.94 -3.84
CA MET A 27 0.35 -2.93 -4.79
C MET A 27 1.52 -2.20 -5.47
N PRO A 28 1.28 -1.52 -6.61
CA PRO A 28 2.32 -0.71 -7.24
C PRO A 28 2.79 0.40 -6.30
N SER A 29 4.10 0.52 -6.15
CA SER A 29 4.74 1.52 -5.30
C SER A 29 4.73 2.92 -5.94
N SER A 30 4.80 3.94 -5.09
CA SER A 30 5.14 5.31 -5.46
C SER A 30 5.79 6.01 -4.27
N LYS A 31 6.56 7.08 -4.51
CA LYS A 31 7.17 7.87 -3.42
C LYS A 31 6.15 8.36 -2.39
N MET A 32 4.92 8.63 -2.83
CA MET A 32 3.84 9.08 -1.94
C MET A 32 3.27 7.91 -1.13
N LYS A 33 3.04 6.75 -1.75
CA LYS A 33 2.55 5.54 -1.08
C LYS A 33 3.54 5.04 -0.02
N LEU A 34 4.84 5.14 -0.27
CA LEU A 34 5.88 4.81 0.70
C LEU A 34 5.82 5.72 1.94
N ARG A 35 5.62 7.02 1.76
CA ARG A 35 5.44 7.96 2.89
C ARG A 35 4.16 7.67 3.67
N ILE A 36 3.07 7.34 2.98
CA ILE A 36 1.81 6.97 3.62
C ILE A 36 1.98 5.68 4.44
N ALA A 37 2.61 4.64 3.88
CA ALA A 37 2.89 3.40 4.60
C ALA A 37 3.79 3.63 5.82
N LYS A 38 4.77 4.53 5.72
CA LYS A 38 5.58 4.95 6.87
C LYS A 38 4.72 5.56 7.98
N ILE A 39 3.83 6.51 7.66
CA ILE A 39 2.94 7.12 8.64
C ILE A 39 2.01 6.07 9.26
N LEU A 40 1.43 5.18 8.43
CA LEU A 40 0.57 4.11 8.94
C LEU A 40 1.30 3.17 9.90
N LYS A 41 2.60 2.93 9.69
CA LYS A 41 3.43 2.16 10.62
C LYS A 41 3.72 2.94 11.91
N GLU A 42 4.09 4.22 11.80
CA GLU A 42 4.39 5.09 12.95
C GLU A 42 3.18 5.26 13.88
N GLU A 43 1.98 5.36 13.30
CA GLU A 43 0.71 5.44 14.04
C GLU A 43 0.19 4.06 14.50
N GLY A 44 0.87 2.96 14.15
CA GLY A 44 0.51 1.60 14.59
C GLY A 44 -0.68 0.95 13.86
N PHE A 45 -1.08 1.47 12.70
CA PHE A 45 -2.14 0.87 11.87
C PHE A 45 -1.69 -0.36 11.09
N ILE A 46 -0.40 -0.46 10.77
CA ILE A 46 0.21 -1.63 10.12
C ILE A 46 1.46 -2.07 10.90
N GLU A 47 1.75 -3.37 10.88
CA GLU A 47 2.93 -3.92 11.56
C GLU A 47 4.21 -3.54 10.81
N ASP A 48 4.24 -3.76 9.50
CA ASP A 48 5.39 -3.42 8.66
C ASP A 48 5.01 -3.21 7.18
N TYR A 49 5.93 -2.67 6.40
CA TYR A 49 5.84 -2.59 4.94
C TYR A 49 7.20 -2.92 4.30
N SER A 50 7.19 -3.52 3.11
CA SER A 50 8.41 -3.85 2.37
C SER A 50 8.36 -3.27 0.97
N PHE A 51 9.43 -2.64 0.53
CA PHE A 51 9.55 -2.17 -0.85
C PHE A 51 10.41 -3.16 -1.64
N LYS A 52 9.84 -3.73 -2.71
CA LYS A 52 10.56 -4.52 -3.68
C LYS A 52 10.72 -3.71 -4.97
N GLU A 53 11.97 -3.52 -5.38
CA GLU A 53 12.26 -2.90 -6.66
C GLU A 53 11.84 -3.86 -7.79
N ASP A 54 11.07 -3.33 -8.73
CA ASP A 54 10.71 -3.97 -9.99
C ASP A 54 11.19 -3.01 -11.09
N ASN A 55 11.52 -3.52 -12.28
CA ASN A 55 12.06 -2.76 -13.44
C ASN A 55 11.08 -1.68 -13.99
N LYS A 56 10.07 -1.29 -13.22
CA LYS A 56 9.05 -0.29 -13.51
C LYS A 56 8.93 0.70 -12.34
N GLN A 57 8.01 0.44 -11.42
CA GLN A 57 7.63 1.37 -10.35
C GLN A 57 7.80 0.75 -8.94
N GLY A 58 8.27 -0.50 -8.88
CA GLY A 58 8.39 -1.29 -7.66
C GLY A 58 7.03 -1.72 -7.08
N ILE A 59 7.09 -2.65 -6.13
CA ILE A 59 5.95 -3.19 -5.41
C ILE A 59 6.12 -2.83 -3.94
N LEU A 60 5.03 -2.35 -3.34
CA LEU A 60 4.86 -2.12 -1.91
C LEU A 60 3.93 -3.19 -1.34
#